data_AF-A0A4X2M6I5-F1
#
_entry.id   AF-A0A4X2M6I5-F1
#
_cell.length_a   1.000
_cell.length_b   1.000
_cell.length_c   1.000
_cell.angle_alpha   90.00
_cell.angle_beta   90.00
_cell.angle_gamma   90.00
#
_symmetry.space_group_name_H-M   'P 1'
#
loop_
_entity.id
_entity.type
_entity.pdbx_description
1 polymer ?
#
loop_
_entity_poly.entity_id
_entity_poly.type
_entity_poly.pdbx_seq_one_letter_code
_entity_poly.pdbx_strand_id
1 'polypeptide(L)'
;MKVLLLKDPKDDDSGQDPYIQELGSRGFEATLIPVLSFEFLSLQSFSEKLCHPEAYGGLVFTSPRAVEAMELCLERDNKQEVWKKSLKEKWHVKPAYVVGQATASLVRKIGLAAEGEKCGNGEKLAEYICSPRRAEQGPSVVRRKRDEAAGWVTCVTLWASVSSLANEGIGLDESGGQ
;
A
#
# COMPACT_ATOMS: atom_id res chain seq x y z
N MET A 1 -31.56 14.26 17.96
CA MET A 1 -30.41 15.18 17.78
C MET A 1 -29.75 14.82 16.45
N LYS A 2 -29.31 15.82 15.67
CA LYS A 2 -28.69 15.59 14.35
C LYS A 2 -27.18 15.37 14.51
N VAL A 3 -26.62 14.45 13.72
CA VAL A 3 -25.21 14.07 13.73
C VAL A 3 -24.68 14.07 12.29
N LEU A 4 -23.49 14.64 12.08
CA LEU A 4 -22.82 14.64 10.79
C LEU A 4 -21.62 13.69 10.85
N LEU A 5 -21.52 12.76 9.90
CA LEU A 5 -20.41 11.83 9.75
C LEU A 5 -19.56 12.27 8.57
N LEU A 6 -18.30 12.63 8.84
CA LEU A 6 -17.33 13.07 7.83
C LEU A 6 -16.30 11.96 7.63
N LYS A 7 -16.65 10.97 6.81
CA LYS A 7 -15.81 9.79 6.56
C LYS A 7 -16.08 9.25 5.17
N ASP A 8 -15.16 8.43 4.68
CA ASP A 8 -15.42 7.66 3.47
C ASP A 8 -16.52 6.62 3.73
N PRO A 9 -17.47 6.46 2.80
CA PRO A 9 -18.44 5.39 2.89
C PRO A 9 -17.72 4.04 2.88
N LYS A 10 -18.34 3.04 3.49
CA LYS A 10 -17.82 1.68 3.42
C LYS A 10 -17.96 1.17 1.99
N ASP A 11 -16.93 0.49 1.49
CA ASP A 11 -16.92 -0.14 0.16
C ASP A 11 -17.51 -1.57 0.16
N ASP A 12 -18.19 -2.00 1.24
CA ASP A 12 -18.83 -3.31 1.27
C ASP A 12 -20.32 -3.22 0.92
N ASP A 13 -20.83 -4.19 0.16
CA ASP A 13 -22.26 -4.31 -0.24
C ASP A 13 -23.19 -4.62 0.97
N SER A 14 -22.75 -4.36 2.20
CA SER A 14 -23.42 -4.82 3.43
C SER A 14 -24.62 -3.96 3.86
N GLY A 15 -25.02 -2.99 3.04
CA GLY A 15 -26.19 -2.15 3.27
C GLY A 15 -25.84 -0.79 3.85
N GLN A 16 -26.46 -0.43 4.97
CA GLN A 16 -26.33 0.90 5.58
C GLN A 16 -25.03 1.02 6.39
N ASP A 17 -24.37 2.18 6.36
CA ASP A 17 -23.12 2.41 7.09
C ASP A 17 -23.31 2.10 8.61
N PRO A 18 -22.38 1.35 9.25
CA PRO A 18 -22.52 0.93 10.64
C PRO A 18 -22.72 2.08 11.62
N TYR A 19 -22.12 3.26 11.37
CA TYR A 19 -22.32 4.43 12.22
C TYR A 19 -23.73 4.98 12.07
N ILE A 20 -24.26 5.05 10.84
CA ILE A 20 -25.63 5.51 10.61
C ILE A 20 -26.62 4.53 11.27
N GLN A 21 -26.40 3.22 11.13
CA GLN A 21 -27.24 2.20 11.75
C GLN A 21 -27.25 2.31 13.28
N GLU A 22 -26.07 2.36 13.90
CA GLU A 22 -25.93 2.39 15.36
C GLU A 22 -26.47 3.70 15.95
N LEU A 23 -26.19 4.84 15.31
CA LEU A 23 -26.73 6.14 15.72
C LEU A 23 -28.25 6.20 15.58
N GLY A 24 -28.78 5.68 14.48
CA GLY A 24 -30.23 5.56 14.25
C GLY A 24 -30.92 4.72 15.34
N SER A 25 -30.31 3.59 15.72
CA SER A 25 -30.84 2.72 16.79
C SER A 25 -30.94 3.41 18.16
N ARG A 26 -30.16 4.48 18.36
CA ARG A 26 -30.12 5.28 19.59
C ARG A 26 -30.91 6.60 19.50
N GLY A 27 -31.68 6.79 18.43
CA GLY A 27 -32.54 7.98 18.23
C GLY A 27 -31.82 9.21 17.68
N PHE A 28 -30.63 9.04 17.10
CA PHE A 28 -29.91 10.11 16.41
C PHE A 28 -30.23 10.11 14.92
N GLU A 29 -30.36 11.29 14.33
CA GLU A 29 -30.50 11.48 12.89
C GLU A 29 -29.11 11.73 12.31
N ALA A 30 -28.49 10.70 11.73
CA ALA A 30 -27.14 10.76 11.19
C ALA A 30 -27.14 10.99 9.67
N THR A 31 -26.32 11.94 9.21
CA THR A 31 -26.06 12.18 7.79
C THR A 31 -24.58 11.97 7.50
N LEU A 32 -24.24 11.19 6.46
CA LEU A 32 -22.86 10.94 6.06
C LEU A 32 -22.50 11.82 4.86
N ILE A 33 -21.37 12.54 4.99
CA ILE A 33 -20.73 13.29 3.91
C ILE A 33 -19.36 12.65 3.65
N PRO A 34 -19.11 12.11 2.45
CA PRO A 34 -17.78 11.69 2.05
C PRO A 34 -16.85 12.90 1.95
N VAL A 35 -15.69 12.81 2.57
CA VAL A 35 -14.70 13.92 2.58
C VAL A 35 -13.40 13.57 1.89
N LEU A 36 -13.19 12.32 1.49
CA LEU A 36 -12.07 11.91 0.65
C LEU A 36 -12.59 11.31 -0.66
N SER A 37 -11.76 11.46 -1.69
CA SER A 37 -11.88 10.77 -2.97
C SER A 37 -10.47 10.43 -3.42
N PHE A 38 -10.33 9.36 -4.19
CA PHE A 38 -9.04 8.95 -4.73
C PHE A 38 -9.21 8.45 -6.16
N GLU A 39 -8.11 8.46 -6.89
CA GLU A 39 -8.01 7.91 -8.23
C GLU A 39 -6.76 7.03 -8.34
N PHE A 40 -6.82 6.05 -9.22
CA PHE A 40 -5.69 5.20 -9.50
C PHE A 40 -4.87 5.77 -10.66
N LEU A 41 -3.60 6.07 -10.38
CA LEU A 41 -2.67 6.67 -11.31
C LEU A 41 -1.60 5.67 -11.76
N SER A 42 -1.04 5.91 -12.94
CA SER A 42 0.14 5.19 -13.47
C SER A 42 0.03 3.65 -13.50
N LEU A 43 -1.18 3.11 -13.63
CA LEU A 43 -1.45 1.67 -13.59
C LEU A 43 -0.64 0.88 -14.63
N GLN A 44 -0.45 1.41 -15.83
CA GLN A 44 0.37 0.78 -16.86
C GLN A 44 1.84 0.62 -16.40
N SER A 45 2.45 1.70 -15.90
CA SER A 45 3.82 1.64 -15.39
C SER A 45 3.94 0.71 -14.19
N PHE A 46 2.91 0.67 -13.32
CA PHE A 46 2.88 -0.27 -12.20
C PHE A 46 2.89 -1.73 -12.68
N SER A 47 2.02 -2.05 -13.63
CA SER A 47 1.93 -3.36 -14.26
C SER A 47 3.24 -3.77 -14.97
N GLU A 48 3.90 -2.84 -15.66
CA GLU A 48 5.23 -3.07 -16.26
C GLU A 48 6.26 -3.43 -15.19
N LYS A 49 6.34 -2.67 -14.09
CA LYS A 49 7.27 -2.95 -13.00
C LYS A 49 7.00 -4.29 -12.32
N LEU A 50 5.74 -4.67 -12.16
CA LEU A 50 5.34 -5.98 -11.60
C LEU A 50 5.76 -7.17 -12.49
N CYS A 51 5.97 -6.95 -13.79
CA CYS A 51 6.51 -7.98 -14.68
C CYS A 51 8.00 -8.25 -14.51
N HIS A 52 8.72 -7.40 -13.76
CA HIS A 52 10.17 -7.46 -13.59
C HIS A 52 10.59 -7.68 -12.12
N PRO A 53 10.16 -8.77 -11.47
CA PRO A 53 10.52 -9.06 -10.07
C PRO A 53 12.02 -9.13 -9.81
N GLU A 54 12.82 -9.47 -10.82
CA GLU A 54 14.29 -9.50 -10.77
C GLU A 54 14.90 -8.13 -10.47
N ALA A 55 14.22 -7.04 -10.81
CA ALA A 55 14.71 -5.68 -10.59
C ALA A 55 14.46 -5.17 -9.15
N TYR A 56 13.73 -5.92 -8.32
CA TYR A 56 13.29 -5.47 -6.99
C TYR A 56 13.59 -6.49 -5.89
N GLY A 57 13.88 -5.98 -4.69
CA GLY A 57 14.11 -6.81 -3.50
C GLY A 57 12.83 -7.30 -2.81
N GLY A 58 11.69 -6.64 -3.04
CA GLY A 58 10.41 -6.93 -2.39
C GLY A 58 9.37 -5.86 -2.69
N LEU A 59 8.24 -5.92 -2.00
CA LEU A 59 7.12 -4.98 -2.11
C LEU A 59 6.79 -4.35 -0.76
N VAL A 60 6.25 -3.13 -0.79
CA VAL A 60 5.75 -2.43 0.41
C VAL A 60 4.35 -1.89 0.09
N PHE A 61 3.35 -2.26 0.90
CA PHE A 61 1.97 -1.79 0.79
C PHE A 61 1.56 -1.08 2.09
N THR A 62 1.41 0.24 2.04
CA THR A 62 1.00 1.03 3.21
C THR A 62 -0.50 1.32 3.26
N SER A 63 -1.24 0.95 2.21
CA SER A 63 -2.68 1.20 2.07
C SER A 63 -3.37 0.06 1.32
N PRO A 64 -4.61 -0.33 1.69
CA PRO A 64 -5.42 -1.26 0.92
C PRO A 64 -5.58 -0.84 -0.55
N ARG A 65 -5.67 0.47 -0.80
CA ARG A 65 -5.79 1.04 -2.15
C ARG A 65 -4.60 0.69 -3.05
N ALA A 66 -3.40 0.53 -2.49
CA ALA A 66 -2.24 0.12 -3.28
C ALA A 66 -2.35 -1.34 -3.78
N VAL A 67 -3.03 -2.20 -3.00
CA VAL A 67 -3.31 -3.58 -3.40
C VAL A 67 -4.42 -3.63 -4.44
N GLU A 68 -5.47 -2.84 -4.25
CA GLU A 68 -6.55 -2.67 -5.25
C GLU A 68 -6.00 -2.15 -6.58
N ALA A 69 -5.08 -1.19 -6.55
CA ALA A 69 -4.39 -0.68 -7.75
C ALA A 69 -3.61 -1.78 -8.48
N MET A 70 -3.00 -2.70 -7.73
CA MET A 70 -2.26 -3.83 -8.28
C MET A 70 -3.20 -4.82 -8.97
N GLU A 71 -4.32 -5.17 -8.34
CA GLU A 71 -5.33 -6.03 -8.96
C GLU A 71 -5.87 -5.39 -10.24
N LEU A 72 -6.20 -4.09 -10.17
CA LEU A 72 -6.72 -3.33 -11.30
C LEU A 72 -5.73 -3.22 -12.45
N CYS A 73 -4.43 -3.00 -12.19
CA CYS A 73 -3.44 -2.93 -13.27
C CYS A 73 -3.20 -4.30 -13.94
N LEU A 74 -3.27 -5.39 -13.16
CA LEU A 74 -3.14 -6.75 -13.70
C LEU A 74 -4.36 -7.13 -14.55
N GLU A 75 -5.55 -6.65 -14.19
CA GLU A 75 -6.77 -6.83 -14.99
C GLU A 75 -6.71 -6.03 -16.30
N ARG A 76 -6.43 -4.71 -16.22
CA ARG A 76 -6.44 -3.81 -17.40
C ARG A 76 -5.45 -4.24 -18.49
N ASP A 77 -4.28 -4.73 -18.10
CA ASP A 77 -3.25 -5.15 -19.05
C ASP A 77 -3.39 -6.63 -19.48
N ASN A 78 -4.50 -7.30 -19.12
CA ASN A 78 -4.73 -8.73 -19.37
C ASN A 78 -3.59 -9.63 -18.84
N LYS A 79 -2.97 -9.22 -17.73
CA LYS A 79 -1.84 -9.91 -17.10
C LYS A 79 -2.24 -10.82 -15.95
N GLN A 80 -3.53 -10.96 -15.64
CA GLN A 80 -3.99 -11.86 -14.58
C GLN A 80 -3.50 -13.30 -14.77
N GLU A 81 -3.52 -13.81 -16.00
CA GLU A 81 -3.07 -15.18 -16.27
C GLU A 81 -1.54 -15.31 -16.16
N VAL A 82 -0.80 -14.28 -16.59
CA VAL A 82 0.67 -14.23 -16.41
C VAL A 82 1.04 -14.16 -14.92
N TRP A 83 0.25 -13.41 -14.14
CA TRP A 83 0.36 -13.33 -12.69
C TRP A 83 0.20 -14.70 -12.05
N LYS A 84 -0.96 -15.34 -12.26
CA LYS A 84 -1.28 -16.67 -11.70
C LYS A 84 -0.28 -17.74 -12.11
N LYS A 85 0.18 -17.72 -13.36
CA LYS A 85 1.05 -18.77 -13.92
C LYS A 85 2.51 -18.64 -13.51
N SER A 86 3.03 -17.42 -13.34
CA SER A 86 4.48 -17.22 -13.20
C SER A 86 4.93 -16.09 -12.28
N LEU A 87 4.31 -14.89 -12.34
CA LEU A 87 4.83 -13.74 -11.59
C LEU A 87 4.57 -13.89 -10.09
N LYS A 88 3.42 -14.46 -9.72
CA LYS A 88 3.04 -14.66 -8.32
C LYS A 88 4.12 -15.41 -7.55
N GLU A 89 4.60 -16.55 -8.06
CA GLU A 89 5.64 -17.36 -7.41
C GLU A 89 6.98 -16.59 -7.29
N LYS A 90 7.34 -15.81 -8.33
CA LYS A 90 8.56 -14.98 -8.31
C LYS A 90 8.49 -13.86 -7.27
N TRP A 91 7.30 -13.31 -7.03
CA TRP A 91 7.07 -12.32 -5.98
C TRP A 91 6.89 -12.96 -4.61
N HIS A 92 6.32 -14.16 -4.52
CA HIS A 92 6.08 -14.89 -3.27
C HIS A 92 7.36 -15.23 -2.52
N VAL A 93 8.47 -15.49 -3.24
CA VAL A 93 9.80 -15.71 -2.62
C VAL A 93 10.48 -14.43 -2.12
N LYS A 94 9.85 -13.26 -2.32
CA LYS A 94 10.34 -11.95 -1.87
C LYS A 94 9.45 -11.43 -0.74
N PRO A 95 9.98 -10.62 0.19
CA PRO A 95 9.18 -10.04 1.25
C PRO A 95 8.13 -9.07 0.67
N ALA A 96 6.89 -9.17 1.16
CA ALA A 96 5.83 -8.19 0.95
C ALA A 96 5.47 -7.55 2.29
N TYR A 97 5.99 -6.34 2.51
CA TYR A 97 5.77 -5.58 3.74
C TYR A 97 4.45 -4.84 3.69
N VAL A 98 3.73 -4.79 4.81
CA VAL A 98 2.41 -4.17 4.88
C VAL A 98 2.23 -3.33 6.14
N VAL A 99 1.41 -2.28 6.06
CA VAL A 99 0.88 -1.58 7.23
C VAL A 99 -0.59 -1.93 7.41
N GLY A 100 -0.94 -2.45 8.59
CA GLY A 100 -2.32 -2.70 9.00
C GLY A 100 -2.92 -4.01 8.49
N GLN A 101 -3.89 -4.52 9.25
CA GLN A 101 -4.51 -5.82 9.00
C GLN A 101 -5.35 -5.83 7.71
N ALA A 102 -5.99 -4.71 7.36
CA ALA A 102 -6.78 -4.58 6.15
C ALA A 102 -5.93 -4.82 4.89
N THR A 103 -4.80 -4.11 4.80
CA THR A 103 -3.83 -4.26 3.71
C THR A 103 -3.26 -5.68 3.67
N ALA A 104 -2.86 -6.23 4.83
CA ALA A 104 -2.35 -7.59 4.94
C ALA A 104 -3.33 -8.64 4.40
N SER A 105 -4.62 -8.44 4.66
CA SER A 105 -5.68 -9.35 4.21
C SER A 105 -5.82 -9.33 2.68
N LEU A 106 -5.74 -8.16 2.05
CA LEU A 106 -5.75 -8.06 0.58
C LEU A 106 -4.48 -8.63 -0.06
N VAL A 107 -3.30 -8.36 0.51
CA VAL A 107 -2.03 -8.92 0.02
C VAL A 107 -2.03 -10.46 0.04
N ARG A 108 -2.66 -11.06 1.06
CA ARG A 108 -2.85 -12.51 1.11
C ARG A 108 -3.85 -13.03 0.07
N LYS A 109 -4.89 -12.26 -0.28
CA LYS A 109 -5.86 -12.63 -1.32
C LYS A 109 -5.21 -12.71 -2.70
N ILE A 110 -4.30 -11.78 -3.03
CA ILE A 110 -3.50 -11.85 -4.26
C ILE A 110 -2.39 -12.93 -4.19
N GLY A 111 -2.26 -13.56 -3.02
CA GLY A 111 -1.46 -14.74 -2.75
C GLY A 111 0.02 -14.47 -2.51
N LEU A 112 0.33 -13.34 -1.87
CA LEU A 112 1.64 -13.03 -1.31
C LEU A 112 1.63 -13.18 0.22
N ALA A 113 2.79 -13.48 0.81
CA ALA A 113 2.96 -13.53 2.26
C ALA A 113 3.19 -12.11 2.81
N ALA A 114 2.23 -11.61 3.59
CA ALA A 114 2.31 -10.29 4.20
C ALA A 114 3.14 -10.29 5.50
N GLU A 115 3.98 -9.26 5.68
CA GLU A 115 4.81 -9.06 6.87
C GLU A 115 4.69 -7.63 7.41
N GLY A 116 4.68 -7.45 8.73
CA GLY A 116 4.68 -6.11 9.34
C GLY A 116 3.30 -5.49 9.60
N GLU A 117 2.20 -6.25 9.42
CA GLU A 117 0.83 -5.78 9.68
C GLU A 117 0.60 -5.20 11.09
N LYS A 118 1.40 -5.64 12.06
CA LYS A 118 1.36 -5.20 13.47
C LYS A 118 2.19 -3.95 13.75
N CYS A 119 2.96 -3.45 12.79
CA CYS A 119 3.76 -2.23 12.95
C CYS A 119 2.87 -0.98 13.16
N GLY A 120 1.65 -0.99 12.62
CA GLY A 120 0.64 0.05 12.83
C GLY A 120 0.85 1.33 12.01
N ASN A 121 2.09 1.72 11.70
CA ASN A 121 2.39 2.86 10.83
C ASN A 121 3.65 2.62 9.97
N GLY A 122 3.93 3.55 9.05
CA GLY A 122 5.08 3.46 8.14
C GLY A 122 6.44 3.57 8.84
N GLU A 123 6.55 4.38 9.90
CA GLU A 123 7.80 4.57 10.64
C GLU A 123 8.26 3.27 11.30
N LYS A 124 7.35 2.63 12.06
CA LYS A 124 7.61 1.33 12.70
C LYS A 124 7.82 0.21 11.69
N LEU A 125 7.19 0.30 10.52
CA LEU A 125 7.45 -0.65 9.44
C LEU A 125 8.87 -0.47 8.89
N ALA A 126 9.34 0.76 8.71
CA ALA A 126 10.70 1.05 8.28
C ALA A 126 11.74 0.53 9.29
N GLU A 127 11.53 0.78 10.59
CA GLU A 127 12.36 0.21 11.65
C GLU A 127 12.39 -1.32 11.61
N TYR A 128 11.22 -1.95 11.42
CA TYR A 128 11.09 -3.39 11.29
C TYR A 128 11.87 -3.94 10.09
N ILE A 129 11.78 -3.28 8.93
CA ILE A 129 12.50 -3.65 7.70
C ILE A 129 14.03 -3.54 7.90
N CYS A 130 14.49 -2.48 8.54
CA CYS A 130 15.91 -2.22 8.78
C CYS A 130 16.51 -3.05 9.94
N SER A 131 15.70 -3.81 10.67
CA SER A 131 16.17 -4.54 11.84
C SER A 131 17.11 -5.72 11.45
N PRO A 132 18.22 -5.93 12.19
CA PRO A 132 19.24 -6.92 11.83
C PRO A 132 18.80 -8.39 11.95
N ARG A 133 17.62 -8.65 12.53
CA ARG A 133 17.10 -10.02 12.78
C ARG A 133 16.81 -10.83 11.51
N ARG A 134 16.86 -10.24 10.31
CA ARG A 134 16.63 -10.91 9.02
C ARG A 134 17.87 -11.49 8.35
N ALA A 135 19.07 -11.27 8.88
CA ALA A 135 20.27 -11.91 8.32
C ALA A 135 20.29 -13.44 8.50
N GLU A 136 19.45 -14.00 9.37
CA GLU A 136 19.56 -15.40 9.83
C GLU A 136 18.36 -16.31 9.48
N GLN A 137 17.30 -15.82 8.84
CA GLN A 137 16.08 -16.61 8.53
C GLN A 137 15.80 -16.79 7.02
N GLY A 138 16.84 -17.12 6.24
CA GLY A 138 16.66 -17.66 4.88
C GLY A 138 17.03 -19.14 4.83
N PRO A 139 16.43 -19.96 3.93
CA PRO A 139 16.96 -21.28 3.66
C PRO A 139 18.39 -21.11 3.13
N SER A 140 19.30 -21.95 3.62
CA SER A 140 20.72 -21.98 3.30
C SER A 140 20.99 -22.14 1.80
N VAL A 141 20.81 -21.09 1.02
CA VAL A 141 21.42 -20.92 -0.30
C VAL A 141 22.67 -20.10 -0.06
N VAL A 142 23.82 -20.73 -0.32
CA VAL A 142 25.15 -20.12 -0.29
C VAL A 142 25.09 -18.80 -1.05
N ARG A 143 24.96 -17.69 -0.30
CA ARG A 143 25.14 -16.34 -0.84
C ARG A 143 26.63 -16.23 -1.15
N ARG A 144 27.00 -16.37 -2.43
CA ARG A 144 28.31 -15.93 -2.89
C ARG A 144 28.39 -14.43 -2.61
N LYS A 145 29.24 -14.08 -1.64
CA LYS A 145 29.67 -12.72 -1.32
C LYS A 145 30.00 -12.00 -2.64
N ARG A 146 29.14 -11.08 -3.05
CA ARG A 146 29.47 -10.09 -4.08
C ARG A 146 28.82 -8.77 -3.65
N ASP A 147 29.60 -8.00 -2.91
CA ASP A 147 29.59 -6.54 -2.83
C ASP A 147 28.20 -5.85 -2.82
N GLU A 148 27.39 -6.08 -1.78
CA GLU A 148 26.12 -5.38 -1.51
C GLU A 148 26.28 -4.23 -0.50
N ALA A 149 27.29 -3.37 -0.64
CA ALA A 149 27.38 -2.15 0.17
C ALA A 149 26.76 -0.91 -0.52
N ALA A 150 26.59 -0.93 -1.84
CA ALA A 150 26.21 0.25 -2.61
C ALA A 150 24.71 0.38 -2.92
N GLY A 151 23.92 -0.70 -2.81
CA GLY A 151 22.51 -0.70 -3.24
C GLY A 151 21.51 -0.19 -2.19
N TRP A 152 21.81 -0.36 -0.90
CA TRP A 152 20.84 -0.17 0.18
C TRP A 152 20.88 1.24 0.78
N VAL A 153 22.04 1.91 0.72
CA VAL A 153 22.20 3.31 1.13
C VAL A 153 21.36 4.24 0.24
N THR A 154 21.17 3.87 -1.03
CA THR A 154 20.37 4.64 -2.00
C THR A 154 18.87 4.67 -1.67
N CYS A 155 18.36 3.66 -0.95
CA CYS A 155 16.94 3.56 -0.59
C CYS A 155 16.57 4.57 0.53
N VAL A 156 17.49 4.82 1.46
CA VAL A 156 17.30 5.81 2.55
C VAL A 156 17.28 7.23 1.99
N THR A 157 18.12 7.52 0.99
CA THR A 157 18.15 8.85 0.34
C THR A 157 16.92 9.13 -0.53
N LEU A 158 16.34 8.12 -1.18
CA LEU A 158 15.16 8.32 -2.04
C LEU A 158 13.90 8.64 -1.22
N TRP A 159 13.74 8.05 -0.03
CA TRP A 159 12.62 8.36 0.86
C TRP A 159 12.68 9.79 1.41
N ALA A 160 13.87 10.27 1.81
CA ALA A 160 14.03 11.65 2.25
C ALA A 160 13.64 12.67 1.17
N SER A 161 13.91 12.38 -0.12
CA SER A 161 13.45 13.22 -1.23
C SER A 161 11.94 13.18 -1.47
N VAL A 162 11.28 12.02 -1.31
CA VAL A 162 9.82 11.93 -1.48
C VAL A 162 9.07 12.64 -0.34
N SER A 163 9.60 12.58 0.90
CA SER A 163 9.04 13.36 2.02
C SER A 163 9.29 14.87 1.88
N SER A 164 10.38 15.30 1.25
CA SER A 164 10.64 16.73 0.98
C SER A 164 9.73 17.28 -0.13
N LEU A 165 9.55 16.52 -1.22
CA LEU A 165 8.68 16.93 -2.35
C LEU A 165 7.20 17.01 -1.97
N ALA A 166 6.75 16.24 -0.97
CA ALA A 166 5.39 16.34 -0.45
C ALA A 166 5.14 17.62 0.37
N ASN A 167 6.19 18.34 0.80
CA ASN A 167 6.08 19.53 1.65
C ASN A 167 6.33 20.85 0.90
N GLU A 168 6.82 20.81 -0.35
CA GLU A 168 7.08 22.00 -1.18
C GLU A 168 5.95 22.33 -2.18
N GLY A 169 4.85 21.58 -2.14
CA GLY A 169 3.74 21.68 -3.11
C GLY A 169 2.53 22.52 -2.71
N ILE A 170 2.64 23.43 -1.74
CA ILE A 170 1.56 24.39 -1.39
C ILE A 170 2.11 25.81 -1.50
N GLY A 171 2.44 26.21 -2.73
CA GLY A 171 2.55 27.62 -3.10
C GLY A 171 1.16 28.12 -3.47
N LEU A 172 0.56 28.92 -2.60
CA LEU A 172 -0.63 29.71 -2.90
C LEU A 172 -0.28 30.72 -4.01
N ASP A 173 -0.87 30.56 -5.19
CA ASP A 173 -0.94 31.63 -6.18
C ASP A 173 -2.14 32.52 -5.82
N GLU A 174 -1.86 33.58 -5.05
CA GLU A 174 -2.72 34.76 -5.00
C GLU A 174 -2.32 35.69 -6.15
N SER A 175 -3.17 35.80 -7.16
CA SER A 175 -3.14 36.87 -8.17
C SER A 175 -4.59 37.16 -8.61
N GLY A 176 -5.28 38.13 -7.98
CA GLY A 176 -5.57 39.46 -8.57
C GLY A 176 -6.64 39.38 -9.68
N GLY A 177 -7.86 39.93 -9.57
CA GLY A 177 -8.23 41.19 -8.95
C GLY A 177 -8.20 42.35 -9.96
N GLN A 178 -9.05 42.31 -10.99
CA GLN A 178 -9.90 43.42 -11.49
C GLN A 178 -10.70 43.00 -12.72
#